data_AF-A0A7K0TXM0-F1
#
_entry.id   AF-A0A7K0TXM0-F1
#
_cell.length_a   1.000
_cell.length_b   1.000
_cell.length_c   1.000
_cell.angle_alpha   90.00
_cell.angle_beta   90.00
_cell.angle_gamma   90.00
#
_symmetry.space_group_name_H-M   'P 1'
#
loop_
_entity.id
_entity.type
_entity.pdbx_description
1 polymer ?
#
loop_
_entity_poly.entity_id
_entity_poly.type
_entity_poly.pdbx_seq_one_letter_code
_entity_poly.pdbx_strand_id
1 'polypeptide(L)'
;MTTASKPTKKSSRSKSAPQEPRTPSEEIAYEITSTFGDLAPSVQRILDAELSEPQRHRALSAFRGSLNAIGDPNRDPRYAIANCGADDAV
;
A
#
# COMPACT_ATOMS: atom_id res chain seq x y z
N MET A 1 -13.64 23.19 -43.33
CA MET A 1 -13.86 21.87 -42.70
C MET A 1 -12.69 21.64 -41.76
N THR A 2 -12.88 21.69 -40.44
CA THR A 2 -11.80 21.53 -39.45
C THR A 2 -12.16 20.37 -38.53
N THR A 3 -11.37 19.30 -38.56
CA THR A 3 -11.58 18.06 -37.81
C THR A 3 -10.94 18.09 -36.43
N ALA A 4 -11.69 17.62 -35.43
CA ALA A 4 -11.36 17.56 -34.01
C ALA A 4 -10.25 16.57 -33.64
N SER A 5 -9.61 16.77 -32.49
CA SER A 5 -8.89 15.71 -31.76
C SER A 5 -8.99 15.90 -30.24
N LYS A 6 -9.19 14.77 -29.56
CA LYS A 6 -9.85 14.54 -28.26
C LYS A 6 -8.98 14.87 -27.03
N PRO A 7 -9.56 15.30 -25.89
CA PRO A 7 -8.85 15.39 -24.62
C PRO A 7 -8.81 14.02 -23.92
N THR A 8 -7.62 13.48 -23.66
CA THR A 8 -7.44 12.20 -22.96
C THR A 8 -7.15 12.38 -21.47
N LYS A 9 -8.13 11.97 -20.67
CA LYS A 9 -8.07 11.44 -19.29
C LYS A 9 -7.44 12.32 -18.19
N LYS A 10 -8.31 13.08 -17.51
CA LYS A 10 -8.11 13.48 -16.12
C LYS A 10 -8.02 12.24 -15.23
N SER A 11 -6.89 12.05 -14.56
CA SER A 11 -6.75 11.12 -13.44
C SER A 11 -7.58 11.65 -12.27
N SER A 12 -8.81 11.15 -12.14
CA SER A 12 -9.66 11.35 -10.98
C SER A 12 -9.34 10.29 -9.93
N ARG A 13 -8.64 10.67 -8.86
CA ARG A 13 -8.79 9.99 -7.56
C ARG A 13 -8.77 11.02 -6.43
N SER A 14 -9.73 11.95 -6.49
CA SER A 14 -10.18 12.69 -5.32
C SER A 14 -11.12 11.77 -4.54
N LYS A 15 -10.67 11.26 -3.40
CA LYS A 15 -11.53 10.89 -2.28
C LYS A 15 -10.78 11.25 -1.01
N SER A 16 -10.94 12.50 -0.59
CA SER A 16 -10.82 12.87 0.81
C SER A 16 -11.98 12.17 1.53
N ALA A 17 -11.76 10.91 1.89
CA ALA A 17 -12.68 10.20 2.78
C ALA A 17 -12.68 10.92 4.15
N PRO A 18 -13.81 10.91 4.88
CA PRO A 18 -13.82 11.34 6.28
C PRO A 18 -12.66 10.66 7.00
N GLN A 19 -11.89 11.40 7.80
CA GLN A 19 -10.86 10.82 8.64
C GLN A 19 -11.54 9.98 9.73
N GLU A 20 -12.00 8.79 9.35
CA GLU A 20 -12.21 7.69 10.28
C GLU A 20 -10.93 7.53 11.11
N PRO A 21 -11.01 7.12 12.38
CA PRO A 21 -9.82 6.83 13.16
C PRO A 21 -8.96 5.87 12.34
N ARG A 22 -7.73 6.30 11.98
CA ARG A 22 -6.83 5.50 11.16
C ARG A 22 -6.72 4.13 11.79
N THR A 23 -6.94 3.09 11.00
CA THR A 23 -6.66 1.73 11.43
C THR A 23 -5.17 1.61 11.77
N PRO A 24 -4.76 0.68 12.65
CA PRO A 24 -3.34 0.52 12.97
C PRO A 24 -2.51 0.19 11.72
N SER A 25 -3.11 -0.51 10.75
CA SER A 25 -2.56 -0.66 9.40
C SER A 25 -2.25 0.69 8.73
N GLU A 26 -3.19 1.62 8.69
CA GLU A 26 -3.00 2.94 8.06
C GLU A 26 -1.97 3.81 8.78
N GLU A 27 -1.82 3.65 10.10
CA GLU A 27 -0.79 4.34 10.87
C GLU A 27 0.62 3.94 10.39
N ILE A 28 0.87 2.62 10.27
CA ILE A 28 2.15 2.11 9.76
C ILE A 28 2.38 2.57 8.32
N ALA A 29 1.35 2.52 7.47
CA ALA A 29 1.44 3.02 6.10
C ALA A 29 1.83 4.50 6.05
N TYR A 30 1.24 5.34 6.91
CA TYR A 30 1.58 6.75 7.02
C TYR A 30 3.03 6.95 7.46
N GLU A 31 3.50 6.19 8.46
CA GLU A 31 4.89 6.27 8.93
C GLU A 31 5.90 5.89 7.83
N ILE A 32 5.65 4.79 7.11
CA ILE A 32 6.49 4.35 6.00
C ILE A 32 6.53 5.41 4.92
N THR A 33 5.38 5.96 4.50
CA THR A 33 5.34 6.97 3.44
C THR A 33 5.93 8.31 3.86
N SER A 34 5.83 8.66 5.14
CA SER A 34 6.47 9.85 5.70
C SER A 34 8.01 9.71 5.74
N THR A 35 8.53 8.51 5.94
CA THR A 35 9.99 8.25 6.03
C THR A 35 10.59 7.91 4.66
N PHE A 36 9.87 7.13 3.87
CA PHE A 36 10.26 6.57 2.58
C PHE A 36 9.21 6.93 1.52
N GLY A 37 9.16 8.21 1.14
CA GLY A 37 8.16 8.72 0.18
C GLY A 37 8.14 7.98 -1.16
N ASP A 38 9.27 7.42 -1.60
CA ASP A 38 9.38 6.62 -2.82
C ASP A 38 8.58 5.30 -2.76
N LEU A 39 8.31 4.79 -1.55
CA LEU A 39 7.57 3.55 -1.32
C LEU A 39 6.06 3.77 -1.21
N ALA A 40 5.58 5.00 -1.34
CA ALA A 40 4.15 5.32 -1.39
C ALA A 40 3.33 4.43 -2.36
N PRO A 41 3.73 4.19 -3.63
CA PRO A 41 3.01 3.28 -4.51
C PRO A 41 2.99 1.83 -4.01
N SER A 42 4.04 1.38 -3.33
CA SER A 42 4.13 0.03 -2.75
C SER A 42 3.21 -0.12 -1.54
N VAL A 43 3.21 0.86 -0.64
CA VAL A 43 2.32 0.90 0.53
C VAL A 43 0.85 0.96 0.10
N GLN A 44 0.52 1.81 -0.88
CA GLN A 44 -0.84 1.87 -1.44
C GLN A 44 -1.30 0.53 -2.01
N ARG A 45 -0.41 -0.25 -2.62
CA ARG A 45 -0.74 -1.60 -3.12
C ARG A 45 -1.09 -2.57 -1.99
N ILE A 46 -0.46 -2.46 -0.81
CA ILE A 46 -0.79 -3.28 0.36
C ILE A 46 -2.12 -2.85 0.97
N LEU A 47 -2.39 -1.53 1.02
CA LEU A 47 -3.67 -1.00 1.51
C LEU A 47 -4.85 -1.36 0.59
N ASP A 48 -4.67 -1.32 -0.73
CA ASP A 48 -5.68 -1.65 -1.75
C ASP A 48 -5.86 -3.17 -1.96
N ALA A 49 -5.00 -4.00 -1.37
CA ALA A 49 -5.11 -5.44 -1.43
C ALA A 49 -6.37 -5.94 -0.69
N GLU A 50 -6.97 -7.01 -1.21
CA GLU A 50 -8.09 -7.75 -0.60
C GLU A 50 -7.63 -8.54 0.63
N LEU A 51 -7.19 -7.82 1.65
CA LEU A 51 -6.70 -8.34 2.92
C LEU A 51 -7.63 -7.89 4.05
N SER A 52 -7.79 -8.75 5.05
CA SER A 52 -8.37 -8.35 6.33
C SER A 52 -7.44 -7.35 7.05
N GLU A 53 -7.98 -6.57 7.98
CA GLU A 53 -7.21 -5.62 8.79
C GLU A 53 -5.96 -6.26 9.46
N PRO A 54 -6.06 -7.41 10.17
CA PRO A 54 -4.88 -8.02 10.78
C PRO A 54 -3.84 -8.51 9.75
N GLN A 55 -4.28 -9.00 8.59
CA GLN A 55 -3.37 -9.40 7.50
C GLN A 55 -2.66 -8.19 6.91
N ARG A 56 -3.39 -7.10 6.66
CA ARG A 56 -2.84 -5.84 6.16
C ARG A 56 -1.83 -5.25 7.15
N HIS A 57 -2.15 -5.25 8.43
CA HIS A 57 -1.25 -4.81 9.49
C HIS A 57 0.04 -5.63 9.50
N ARG A 58 -0.06 -6.96 9.41
CA ARG A 58 1.09 -7.86 9.29
C ARG A 58 1.93 -7.56 8.04
N ALA A 59 1.29 -7.40 6.88
CA ALA A 59 1.97 -7.10 5.61
C ALA A 59 2.77 -5.78 5.69
N LEU A 60 2.16 -4.73 6.26
CA LEU A 60 2.81 -3.43 6.43
C LEU A 60 3.93 -3.46 7.47
N SER A 61 3.75 -4.20 8.56
CA SER A 61 4.79 -4.39 9.57
C SER A 61 5.98 -5.16 9.00
N ALA A 62 5.74 -6.24 8.25
CA ALA A 62 6.78 -6.99 7.55
C ALA A 62 7.50 -6.12 6.51
N PHE A 63 6.75 -5.35 5.73
CA PHE A 63 7.30 -4.38 4.78
C PHE A 63 8.19 -3.36 5.51
N ARG A 64 7.72 -2.74 6.60
CA ARG A 64 8.52 -1.80 7.41
C ARG A 64 9.80 -2.43 7.95
N GLY A 65 9.72 -3.65 8.50
CA GLY A 65 10.88 -4.39 9.00
C GLY A 65 11.91 -4.69 7.91
N SER A 66 11.44 -5.04 6.71
CA SER A 66 12.29 -5.30 5.54
C SER A 66 13.08 -4.08 5.06
N LEU A 67 12.60 -2.86 5.34
CA LEU A 67 13.31 -1.64 4.95
C LEU A 67 14.64 -1.49 5.67
N ASN A 68 14.73 -2.04 6.89
CA ASN A 68 15.94 -2.02 7.71
C ASN A 68 16.83 -3.26 7.48
N ALA A 69 16.35 -4.24 6.71
CA ALA A 69 17.06 -5.49 6.43
C ALA A 69 17.51 -5.52 4.95
N ILE A 70 18.83 -5.52 4.73
CA ILE A 70 19.39 -5.57 3.38
C ILE A 70 19.07 -6.94 2.75
N GLY A 71 18.38 -6.92 1.61
CA GLY A 71 18.07 -8.13 0.84
C GLY A 71 16.79 -8.86 1.26
N ASP A 72 15.99 -8.28 2.15
CA ASP A 72 14.74 -8.91 2.56
C ASP A 72 13.68 -8.89 1.44
N PRO A 73 13.04 -10.03 1.12
CA PRO A 73 12.07 -10.11 0.04
C PRO A 73 10.76 -9.37 0.34
N ASN A 74 10.43 -9.09 1.60
CA ASN A 74 9.23 -8.31 1.97
C ASN A 74 9.37 -6.83 1.61
N ARG A 75 10.52 -6.40 1.08
CA ARG A 75 10.69 -5.07 0.46
C ARG A 75 9.84 -4.92 -0.79
N ASP A 76 9.46 -6.05 -1.41
CA ASP A 76 8.45 -6.09 -2.44
C ASP A 76 7.06 -6.20 -1.83
N PRO A 77 6.14 -5.25 -2.10
CA PRO A 77 4.80 -5.28 -1.52
C PRO A 77 4.02 -6.54 -1.89
N ARG A 78 4.31 -7.15 -3.04
CA ARG A 78 3.70 -8.43 -3.47
C ARG A 78 4.09 -9.59 -2.56
N TYR A 79 5.37 -9.64 -2.17
CA TYR A 79 5.86 -10.69 -1.28
C TYR A 79 5.31 -10.49 0.12
N ALA A 80 5.26 -9.25 0.62
CA ALA A 80 4.66 -8.92 1.90
C ALA A 80 3.17 -9.33 1.98
N ILE A 81 2.40 -9.09 0.91
CA ILE A 81 0.98 -9.53 0.81
C ILE A 81 0.88 -11.05 0.78
N ALA A 82 1.72 -11.75 0.01
CA ALA A 82 1.70 -13.21 -0.04
C ALA A 82 2.07 -13.83 1.31
N ASN A 83 3.05 -13.24 2.00
CA ASN A 83 3.56 -13.73 3.28
C ASN A 83 2.60 -13.46 4.44
N CYS A 84 1.77 -12.40 4.38
CA CYS A 84 0.87 -12.07 5.49
C CYS A 84 -0.29 -13.06 5.68
N GLY A 85 -0.63 -13.84 4.65
CA GLY A 85 -1.68 -14.87 4.69
C GLY A 85 -1.16 -16.29 4.90
N ALA A 86 0.15 -16.53 4.84
CA ALA A 86 0.73 -17.86 4.94
C ALA A 86 0.68 -18.48 6.36
N ASP A 87 0.42 -17.67 7.39
CA ASP A 87 0.44 -18.08 8.80
C ASP A 87 -0.93 -18.57 9.33
N ASP A 88 -2.01 -18.45 8.54
CA ASP A 88 -3.37 -18.85 8.94
C ASP A 88 -3.77 -20.26 8.44
N ALA A 89 -2.80 -21.05 7.99
CA ALA A 89 -3.00 -22.40 7.46
C ALA A 89 -2.46 -23.51 8.38
N VAL A 90 -2.67 -23.39 9.71
CA VAL A 90 -2.34 -24.42 10.71
C VAL A 90 -3.52 -24.80 11.58
#